data_AF-A0A6V6Y0A8-F1
#
_entry.id   AF-A0A6V6Y0A8-F1
#
_cell.length_a   1.000
_cell.length_b   1.000
_cell.length_c   1.000
_cell.angle_alpha   90.00
_cell.angle_beta   90.00
_cell.angle_gamma   90.00
#
_symmetry.space_group_name_H-M   'P 1'
#
loop_
_entity.id
_entity.type
_entity.pdbx_description
1 polymer ?
#
loop_
_entity_poly.entity_id
_entity_poly.type
_entity_poly.pdbx_seq_one_letter_code
_entity_poly.pdbx_strand_id
1 'polypeptide(L)'
;MATQEKIYIDQNLKGADFCNMDLSGADFSGSDLSHAWFDHAILRGANFKGATLQEANFRNADLTGADLSGAYLFGAVMEESILDDVITDEDTKFFRLHCPEEGAFIGYKRCYNHRLVTLYIPEDAVRTSATMNSCRCDKAYVVSITDFEGKEHFSDAVSLIDEDFIYKPHTMMYAGNFNPDRWRDSTGGIHFWMTKEEAFAY
;
A
#
# COMPACT_ATOMS: atom_id res chain seq x y z
N MET A 1 -26.41 -31.46 0.39
CA MET A 1 -27.07 -30.20 0.77
C MET A 1 -26.61 -29.18 -0.25
N ALA A 2 -27.53 -28.49 -0.92
CA ALA A 2 -27.15 -27.44 -1.86
C ALA A 2 -26.41 -26.34 -1.08
N THR A 3 -25.15 -26.09 -1.43
CA THR A 3 -24.45 -24.88 -1.01
C THR A 3 -25.28 -23.71 -1.52
N GLN A 4 -25.87 -22.95 -0.59
CA GLN A 4 -26.54 -21.70 -0.93
C GLN A 4 -25.52 -20.80 -1.62
N GLU A 5 -25.83 -20.32 -2.83
CA GLU A 5 -24.97 -19.38 -3.54
C GLU A 5 -24.80 -18.12 -2.67
N LYS A 6 -23.54 -17.78 -2.35
CA LYS A 6 -23.19 -16.64 -1.51
C LYS A 6 -23.15 -15.38 -2.39
N ILE A 7 -24.32 -14.86 -2.71
CA ILE A 7 -24.51 -13.74 -3.65
C ILE A 7 -24.68 -12.44 -2.86
N TYR A 8 -23.78 -11.49 -3.13
CA TYR A 8 -23.66 -10.19 -2.48
C TYR A 8 -23.42 -9.08 -3.52
N ILE A 9 -24.05 -9.15 -4.69
CA ILE A 9 -23.84 -8.24 -5.82
C ILE A 9 -24.49 -6.87 -5.57
N ASP A 10 -23.80 -5.77 -5.91
CA ASP A 10 -24.28 -4.38 -5.81
C ASP A 10 -24.85 -4.02 -4.42
N GLN A 11 -24.29 -4.60 -3.36
CA GLN A 11 -24.70 -4.37 -1.99
C GLN A 11 -23.85 -3.29 -1.30
N ASN A 12 -24.45 -2.61 -0.34
CA ASN A 12 -23.70 -1.84 0.65
C ASN A 12 -23.39 -2.75 1.84
N LEU A 13 -22.12 -3.17 1.94
CA LEU A 13 -21.57 -4.05 2.96
C LEU A 13 -20.43 -3.35 3.72
N LYS A 14 -20.49 -2.02 3.80
CA LYS A 14 -19.52 -1.20 4.50
C LYS A 14 -19.39 -1.66 5.95
N GLY A 15 -18.17 -2.00 6.38
CA GLY A 15 -17.89 -2.47 7.74
C GLY A 15 -18.49 -3.84 8.08
N ALA A 16 -18.96 -4.61 7.09
CA ALA A 16 -19.48 -5.95 7.33
C ALA A 16 -18.39 -6.88 7.89
N ASP A 17 -18.80 -7.75 8.82
CA ASP A 17 -17.92 -8.75 9.43
C ASP A 17 -18.09 -10.10 8.71
N PHE A 18 -17.05 -10.50 8.00
CA PHE A 18 -16.89 -11.77 7.31
C PHE A 18 -15.73 -12.60 7.89
N CYS A 19 -15.23 -12.28 9.09
CA CYS A 19 -14.07 -12.94 9.66
C CYS A 19 -14.30 -14.44 9.82
N ASN A 20 -13.27 -15.24 9.51
CA ASN A 20 -13.27 -16.70 9.64
C ASN A 20 -14.36 -17.43 8.82
N MET A 21 -15.04 -16.74 7.89
CA MET A 21 -16.07 -17.36 7.07
C MET A 21 -15.45 -18.09 5.88
N ASP A 22 -16.00 -19.26 5.54
CA ASP A 22 -15.84 -19.80 4.19
C ASP A 22 -16.76 -18.99 3.27
N LEU A 23 -16.16 -18.31 2.31
CA LEU A 23 -16.78 -17.49 1.27
C LEU A 23 -16.25 -17.90 -0.12
N SER A 24 -15.79 -19.14 -0.26
CA SER A 24 -15.30 -19.68 -1.54
C SER A 24 -16.37 -19.53 -2.61
N GLY A 25 -16.01 -18.93 -3.75
CA GLY A 25 -16.91 -18.65 -4.87
C GLY A 25 -18.02 -17.62 -4.60
N ALA A 26 -17.95 -16.86 -3.50
CA ALA A 26 -18.92 -15.80 -3.23
C ALA A 26 -18.81 -14.67 -4.28
N ASP A 27 -19.93 -14.06 -4.63
CA ASP A 27 -19.97 -12.95 -5.59
C ASP A 27 -20.26 -11.63 -4.88
N PHE A 28 -19.24 -10.78 -4.79
CA PHE A 28 -19.25 -9.42 -4.25
C PHE A 28 -19.12 -8.35 -5.34
N SER A 29 -19.34 -8.69 -6.61
CA SER A 29 -19.15 -7.75 -7.70
C SER A 29 -19.99 -6.48 -7.54
N GLY A 30 -19.37 -5.34 -7.82
CA GLY A 30 -19.99 -4.00 -7.69
C GLY A 30 -20.25 -3.51 -6.27
N SER A 31 -20.02 -4.34 -5.24
CA SER A 31 -20.38 -3.99 -3.86
C SER A 31 -19.43 -2.98 -3.21
N ASP A 32 -20.00 -2.19 -2.30
CA ASP A 32 -19.22 -1.35 -1.37
C ASP A 32 -18.90 -2.16 -0.11
N LEU A 33 -17.63 -2.56 -0.02
CA LEU A 33 -17.04 -3.34 1.07
C LEU A 33 -16.03 -2.48 1.85
N SER A 34 -16.17 -1.15 1.80
CA SER A 34 -15.26 -0.26 2.52
C SER A 34 -15.21 -0.61 4.01
N HIS A 35 -14.01 -0.75 4.57
CA HIS A 35 -13.76 -1.17 5.96
C HIS A 35 -14.35 -2.54 6.35
N ALA A 36 -14.75 -3.39 5.41
CA ALA A 36 -15.21 -4.75 5.71
C ALA A 36 -14.07 -5.61 6.27
N TRP A 37 -14.42 -6.59 7.12
CA TRP A 37 -13.46 -7.45 7.79
C TRP A 37 -13.53 -8.87 7.22
N PHE A 38 -12.45 -9.31 6.59
CA PHE A 38 -12.25 -10.65 6.02
C PHE A 38 -11.10 -11.39 6.71
N ASP A 39 -10.75 -11.00 7.94
CA ASP A 39 -9.64 -11.62 8.67
C ASP A 39 -9.85 -13.14 8.79
N HIS A 40 -8.86 -13.93 8.34
CA HIS A 40 -8.91 -15.39 8.24
C HIS A 40 -10.04 -15.98 7.37
N ALA A 41 -10.67 -15.20 6.48
CA ALA A 41 -11.71 -15.70 5.58
C ALA A 41 -11.12 -16.59 4.46
N ILE A 42 -11.90 -17.57 4.01
CA ILE A 42 -11.57 -18.39 2.83
C ILE A 42 -12.34 -17.82 1.63
N LEU A 43 -11.65 -17.13 0.73
CA LEU A 43 -12.21 -16.38 -0.41
C LEU A 43 -11.78 -16.99 -1.76
N ARG A 44 -11.49 -18.29 -1.78
CA ARG A 44 -11.01 -18.97 -2.98
C ARG A 44 -12.01 -18.82 -4.13
N GLY A 45 -11.56 -18.26 -5.25
CA GLY A 45 -12.40 -18.01 -6.42
C GLY A 45 -13.55 -17.00 -6.19
N ALA A 46 -13.50 -16.18 -5.12
CA ALA A 46 -14.50 -15.14 -4.90
C ALA A 46 -14.41 -14.04 -5.98
N ASN A 47 -15.55 -13.49 -6.37
CA ASN A 47 -15.65 -12.42 -7.36
C ASN A 47 -15.79 -11.06 -6.67
N PHE A 48 -14.77 -10.20 -6.75
CA PHE A 48 -14.78 -8.82 -6.27
C PHE A 48 -14.73 -7.82 -7.43
N LYS A 49 -15.13 -8.22 -8.64
CA LYS A 49 -15.03 -7.38 -9.83
C LYS A 49 -15.74 -6.03 -9.62
N GLY A 50 -15.02 -4.94 -9.80
CA GLY A 50 -15.53 -3.58 -9.63
C GLY A 50 -15.93 -3.21 -8.19
N ALA A 51 -15.62 -4.04 -7.19
CA ALA A 51 -15.96 -3.76 -5.81
C ALA A 51 -15.10 -2.62 -5.23
N THR A 52 -15.67 -1.87 -4.27
CA THR A 52 -14.92 -0.91 -3.47
C THR A 52 -14.43 -1.58 -2.19
N LEU A 53 -13.12 -1.76 -2.06
CA LEU A 53 -12.45 -2.47 -0.96
C LEU A 53 -11.61 -1.51 -0.10
N GLN A 54 -11.96 -0.22 -0.09
CA GLN A 54 -11.21 0.78 0.64
C GLN A 54 -11.07 0.38 2.11
N GLU A 55 -9.84 0.30 2.61
CA GLU A 55 -9.54 -0.06 4.00
C GLU A 55 -10.14 -1.41 4.46
N ALA A 56 -10.49 -2.30 3.53
CA ALA A 56 -10.93 -3.65 3.87
C ALA A 56 -9.77 -4.46 4.48
N ASN A 57 -10.07 -5.31 5.46
CA ASN A 57 -9.06 -6.11 6.16
C ASN A 57 -9.07 -7.56 5.65
N PHE A 58 -8.06 -7.94 4.87
CA PHE A 58 -7.86 -9.30 4.35
C PHE A 58 -6.73 -10.05 5.06
N ARG A 59 -6.37 -9.64 6.29
CA ARG A 59 -5.30 -10.31 7.04
C ARG A 59 -5.54 -11.81 7.13
N ASN A 60 -4.51 -12.61 6.84
CA ASN A 60 -4.57 -14.07 6.88
C ASN A 60 -5.68 -14.70 5.99
N ALA A 61 -6.28 -13.95 5.07
CA ALA A 61 -7.33 -14.46 4.20
C ALA A 61 -6.75 -15.25 3.02
N ASP A 62 -7.47 -16.26 2.56
CA ASP A 62 -7.10 -17.01 1.36
C ASP A 62 -7.89 -16.51 0.15
N LEU A 63 -7.26 -15.69 -0.69
CA LEU A 63 -7.84 -15.16 -1.93
C LEU A 63 -7.42 -15.96 -3.17
N THR A 64 -7.01 -17.22 -3.03
CA THR A 64 -6.52 -18.01 -4.17
C THR A 64 -7.53 -18.00 -5.33
N GLY A 65 -7.12 -17.51 -6.51
CA GLY A 65 -7.97 -17.42 -7.69
C GLY A 65 -9.12 -16.40 -7.61
N ALA A 66 -9.15 -15.51 -6.61
CA ALA A 66 -10.16 -14.46 -6.52
C ALA A 66 -10.02 -13.42 -7.64
N ASP A 67 -11.14 -12.86 -8.10
CA ASP A 67 -11.16 -11.84 -9.15
C ASP A 67 -11.29 -10.42 -8.57
N LEU A 68 -10.21 -9.65 -8.64
CA LEU A 68 -10.13 -8.24 -8.20
C LEU A 68 -10.16 -7.26 -9.41
N SER A 69 -10.55 -7.71 -10.60
CA SER A 69 -10.60 -6.89 -11.81
C SER A 69 -11.43 -5.62 -11.59
N GLY A 70 -10.89 -4.44 -11.89
CA GLY A 70 -11.56 -3.15 -11.68
C GLY A 70 -11.84 -2.76 -10.21
N ALA A 71 -11.39 -3.54 -9.21
CA ALA A 71 -11.63 -3.23 -7.81
C ALA A 71 -10.79 -2.03 -7.31
N TYR A 72 -11.27 -1.35 -6.28
CA TYR A 72 -10.59 -0.23 -5.62
C TYR A 72 -10.05 -0.63 -4.25
N LEU A 73 -8.73 -0.80 -4.11
CA LEU A 73 -8.10 -1.36 -2.90
C LEU A 73 -7.43 -0.34 -1.97
N PHE A 74 -7.68 0.97 -2.12
CA PHE A 74 -6.94 1.97 -1.33
C PHE A 74 -6.96 1.67 0.17
N GLY A 75 -5.78 1.47 0.77
CA GLY A 75 -5.64 1.16 2.20
C GLY A 75 -6.10 -0.25 2.63
N ALA A 76 -6.48 -1.13 1.71
CA ALA A 76 -6.81 -2.52 2.04
C ALA A 76 -5.60 -3.25 2.64
N VAL A 77 -5.81 -3.98 3.72
CA VAL A 77 -4.73 -4.70 4.41
C VAL A 77 -4.64 -6.13 3.89
N MET A 78 -3.49 -6.47 3.30
CA MET A 78 -3.24 -7.78 2.67
C MET A 78 -2.19 -8.62 3.41
N GLU A 79 -1.81 -8.20 4.63
CA GLU A 79 -0.75 -8.84 5.43
C GLU A 79 -1.08 -10.33 5.68
N GLU A 80 -0.11 -11.22 5.39
CA GLU A 80 -0.26 -12.69 5.49
C GLU A 80 -1.40 -13.29 4.63
N SER A 81 -1.99 -12.54 3.69
CA SER A 81 -2.99 -13.11 2.77
C SER A 81 -2.36 -13.99 1.70
N ILE A 82 -3.08 -15.01 1.25
CA ILE A 82 -2.69 -15.87 0.12
C ILE A 82 -3.28 -15.27 -1.15
N LEU A 83 -2.41 -14.91 -2.10
CA LEU A 83 -2.76 -14.20 -3.34
C LEU A 83 -2.44 -15.00 -4.61
N ASP A 84 -2.24 -16.30 -4.47
CA ASP A 84 -1.93 -17.19 -5.58
C ASP A 84 -3.05 -17.11 -6.63
N ASP A 85 -2.67 -16.93 -7.90
CA ASP A 85 -3.59 -16.87 -9.04
C ASP A 85 -4.69 -15.78 -8.96
N VAL A 86 -4.53 -14.75 -8.11
CA VAL A 86 -5.45 -13.61 -8.08
C VAL A 86 -5.51 -12.92 -9.44
N ILE A 87 -6.72 -12.65 -9.90
CA ILE A 87 -6.98 -12.02 -11.20
C ILE A 87 -7.10 -10.50 -11.00
N THR A 88 -6.35 -9.74 -11.79
CA THR A 88 -6.40 -8.27 -11.86
C THR A 88 -6.32 -7.82 -13.31
N ASP A 89 -6.80 -6.62 -13.58
CA ASP A 89 -6.71 -5.97 -14.89
C ASP A 89 -6.05 -4.59 -14.79
N GLU A 90 -6.05 -3.84 -15.88
CA GLU A 90 -5.57 -2.45 -15.93
C GLU A 90 -6.40 -1.47 -15.09
N ASP A 91 -7.65 -1.84 -14.77
CA ASP A 91 -8.59 -1.02 -14.01
C ASP A 91 -8.54 -1.31 -12.51
N THR A 92 -7.89 -2.40 -12.06
CA THR A 92 -7.64 -2.68 -10.65
C THR A 92 -6.74 -1.60 -10.03
N LYS A 93 -7.25 -0.86 -9.06
CA LYS A 93 -6.54 0.27 -8.42
C LYS A 93 -5.91 -0.13 -7.10
N PHE A 94 -4.70 0.39 -6.84
CA PHE A 94 -3.94 0.19 -5.60
C PHE A 94 -3.50 -1.25 -5.31
N PHE A 95 -3.57 -2.15 -6.29
CA PHE A 95 -3.02 -3.50 -6.13
C PHE A 95 -1.55 -3.60 -6.57
N ARG A 96 -1.19 -2.95 -7.68
CA ARG A 96 0.21 -2.92 -8.19
C ARG A 96 1.06 -1.93 -7.37
N LEU A 97 2.37 -1.97 -7.56
CA LEU A 97 3.26 -1.02 -6.92
C LEU A 97 2.89 0.42 -7.35
N HIS A 98 2.81 1.33 -6.37
CA HIS A 98 2.58 2.75 -6.60
C HIS A 98 3.81 3.46 -7.18
N CYS A 99 5.01 2.99 -6.81
CA CYS A 99 6.26 3.46 -7.39
C CYS A 99 6.69 2.61 -8.61
N PRO A 100 7.51 3.17 -9.52
CA PRO A 100 8.07 2.41 -10.63
C PRO A 100 8.86 1.18 -10.17
N GLU A 101 8.64 0.04 -10.83
CA GLU A 101 9.34 -1.22 -10.53
C GLU A 101 10.82 -1.17 -10.96
N GLU A 102 11.11 -0.45 -12.03
CA GLU A 102 12.43 -0.35 -12.65
C GLU A 102 12.88 1.10 -12.81
N GLY A 103 14.20 1.27 -12.99
CA GLY A 103 14.82 2.56 -13.18
C GLY A 103 14.95 3.38 -11.89
N ALA A 104 15.67 4.50 -12.02
CA ALA A 104 15.83 5.46 -10.94
C ALA A 104 14.80 6.59 -11.07
N PHE A 105 14.36 7.13 -9.94
CA PHE A 105 13.35 8.19 -9.91
C PHE A 105 13.49 9.07 -8.67
N ILE A 106 12.72 10.16 -8.64
CA ILE A 106 12.62 11.05 -7.49
C ILE A 106 11.41 10.67 -6.64
N GLY A 107 11.60 10.67 -5.33
CA GLY A 107 10.54 10.59 -4.34
C GLY A 107 10.71 11.66 -3.27
N TYR A 108 9.70 11.83 -2.44
CA TYR A 108 9.62 12.90 -1.46
C TYR A 108 9.29 12.34 -0.07
N LYS A 109 9.91 12.88 0.96
CA LYS A 109 9.66 12.49 2.35
C LYS A 109 9.40 13.71 3.21
N ARG A 110 8.20 13.79 3.78
CA ARG A 110 7.89 14.73 4.85
C ARG A 110 8.54 14.31 6.17
N CYS A 111 9.15 15.28 6.81
CA CYS A 111 9.86 15.17 8.08
C CYS A 111 9.29 16.15 9.11
N TYR A 112 9.76 16.06 10.36
CA TYR A 112 9.42 17.03 11.39
C TYR A 112 9.78 18.47 10.97
N ASN A 113 9.14 19.45 11.60
CA ASN A 113 9.32 20.88 11.35
C ASN A 113 9.02 21.31 9.89
N HIS A 114 8.03 20.67 9.27
CA HIS A 114 7.60 20.95 7.89
C HIS A 114 8.74 20.86 6.85
N ARG A 115 9.73 20.01 7.11
CA ARG A 115 10.83 19.76 6.17
C ARG A 115 10.42 18.71 5.14
N LEU A 116 10.81 18.96 3.90
CA LEU A 116 10.65 18.08 2.77
C LEU A 116 12.01 17.61 2.30
N VAL A 117 12.22 16.30 2.33
CA VAL A 117 13.42 15.66 1.79
C VAL A 117 13.12 15.23 0.36
N THR A 118 13.94 15.71 -0.59
CA THR A 118 13.93 15.19 -1.96
C THR A 118 14.90 14.02 -2.04
N LEU A 119 14.38 12.85 -2.40
CA LEU A 119 15.11 11.59 -2.46
C LEU A 119 15.31 11.20 -3.92
N TYR A 120 16.51 10.76 -4.25
CA TYR A 120 16.80 10.00 -5.46
C TYR A 120 16.82 8.53 -5.08
N ILE A 121 15.86 7.76 -5.59
CA ILE A 121 15.76 6.32 -5.40
C ILE A 121 16.54 5.69 -6.56
N PRO A 122 17.70 5.06 -6.29
CA PRO A 122 18.52 4.49 -7.34
C PRO A 122 17.85 3.24 -7.95
N GLU A 123 18.24 2.91 -9.19
CA GLU A 123 17.70 1.77 -9.93
C GLU A 123 17.92 0.42 -9.26
N ASP A 124 18.86 0.34 -8.32
CA ASP A 124 19.25 -0.86 -7.59
C ASP A 124 18.73 -0.87 -6.13
N ALA A 125 17.82 0.04 -5.77
CA ALA A 125 17.12 0.01 -4.47
C ALA A 125 16.09 -1.12 -4.41
N VAL A 126 15.95 -1.83 -3.30
CA VAL A 126 14.75 -2.63 -3.09
C VAL A 126 13.62 -1.69 -2.69
N ARG A 127 12.47 -1.77 -3.37
CA ARG A 127 11.35 -0.84 -3.18
C ARG A 127 10.01 -1.57 -3.13
N THR A 128 9.09 -1.06 -2.33
CA THR A 128 7.76 -1.65 -2.12
C THR A 128 6.72 -0.55 -1.89
N SER A 129 5.46 -0.90 -2.08
CA SER A 129 4.29 -0.16 -1.61
C SER A 129 3.16 -1.16 -1.43
N ALA A 130 2.31 -0.98 -0.43
CA ALA A 130 1.15 -1.86 -0.23
C ALA A 130 0.01 -1.38 -1.13
N THR A 131 -1.07 -0.92 -0.52
CA THR A 131 -2.29 -0.44 -1.16
C THR A 131 -2.56 1.05 -0.89
N MET A 132 -1.58 1.75 -0.31
CA MET A 132 -1.59 3.20 -0.12
C MET A 132 -0.60 3.88 -1.08
N ASN A 133 -0.64 5.21 -1.15
CA ASN A 133 0.33 6.00 -1.94
C ASN A 133 1.74 6.01 -1.30
N SER A 134 1.87 5.56 -0.05
CA SER A 134 3.17 5.46 0.60
C SER A 134 3.99 4.32 0.02
N CYS A 135 5.25 4.62 -0.29
CA CYS A 135 6.24 3.66 -0.73
C CYS A 135 7.36 3.54 0.30
N ARG A 136 8.11 2.46 0.24
CA ARG A 136 9.27 2.17 1.10
C ARG A 136 10.44 1.72 0.23
N CYS A 137 11.66 2.10 0.61
CA CYS A 137 12.87 1.57 -0.01
C CYS A 137 13.96 1.27 1.03
N ASP A 138 14.92 0.43 0.64
CA ASP A 138 16.08 0.07 1.46
C ASP A 138 17.17 1.15 1.46
N LYS A 139 17.28 1.94 0.37
CA LYS A 139 18.25 3.04 0.26
C LYS A 139 17.74 4.16 -0.64
N ALA A 140 18.19 5.37 -0.33
CA ALA A 140 17.95 6.55 -1.15
C ALA A 140 19.05 7.60 -0.95
N TYR A 141 19.39 8.32 -2.01
CA TYR A 141 20.29 9.47 -1.93
C TYR A 141 19.49 10.73 -1.63
N VAL A 142 19.87 11.47 -0.60
CA VAL A 142 19.23 12.73 -0.27
C VAL A 142 19.75 13.82 -1.20
N VAL A 143 18.90 14.27 -2.11
CA VAL A 143 19.24 15.35 -3.07
C VAL A 143 19.24 16.70 -2.36
N SER A 144 18.17 16.98 -1.61
CA SER A 144 18.01 18.26 -0.92
C SER A 144 17.04 18.14 0.24
N ILE A 145 17.11 19.12 1.15
CA ILE A 145 16.14 19.27 2.24
C ILE A 145 15.69 20.73 2.21
N THR A 146 14.39 20.92 2.02
CA THR A 146 13.77 22.24 1.92
C THR A 146 12.51 22.34 2.77
N ASP A 147 11.87 23.49 2.79
CA ASP A 147 10.44 23.58 3.12
C ASP A 147 9.61 23.03 1.94
N PHE A 148 8.29 23.00 2.07
CA PHE A 148 7.41 22.51 1.01
C PHE A 148 7.36 23.43 -0.22
N GLU A 149 7.68 24.72 -0.05
CA GLU A 149 7.72 25.70 -1.14
C GLU A 149 9.05 25.69 -1.90
N GLY A 150 10.08 25.02 -1.36
CA GLY A 150 11.45 25.02 -1.88
C GLY A 150 12.21 26.33 -1.64
N LYS A 151 11.79 27.16 -0.68
CA LYS A 151 12.38 28.48 -0.42
C LYS A 151 13.49 28.42 0.63
N GLU A 152 13.24 27.71 1.72
CA GLU A 152 14.23 27.49 2.78
C GLU A 152 14.98 26.18 2.56
N HIS A 153 16.27 26.17 2.93
CA HIS A 153 17.15 25.00 2.84
C HIS A 153 17.68 24.62 4.22
N PHE A 154 17.75 23.33 4.50
CA PHE A 154 18.14 22.82 5.82
C PHE A 154 19.35 21.87 5.74
N SER A 155 20.15 21.83 6.80
CA SER A 155 21.30 20.93 6.95
C SER A 155 20.92 19.49 7.26
N ASP A 156 19.70 19.27 7.73
CA ASP A 156 19.19 17.98 8.17
C ASP A 156 17.66 17.94 8.16
N ALA A 157 17.08 16.75 8.32
CA ALA A 157 15.68 16.55 8.63
C ALA A 157 15.50 15.27 9.44
N VAL A 158 14.60 15.29 10.43
CA VAL A 158 14.30 14.13 11.28
C VAL A 158 13.06 13.41 10.72
N SER A 159 13.14 12.09 10.55
CA SER A 159 12.00 11.28 10.10
C SER A 159 10.81 11.40 11.05
N LEU A 160 9.59 11.39 10.51
CA LEU A 160 8.35 11.33 11.30
C LEU A 160 8.11 9.98 12.00
N ILE A 161 8.84 8.93 11.57
CA ILE A 161 8.63 7.55 12.03
C ILE A 161 9.67 7.13 13.06
N ASP A 162 10.89 7.64 12.91
CA ASP A 162 12.06 7.26 13.69
C ASP A 162 12.87 8.53 13.97
N GLU A 163 12.85 8.97 15.23
CA GLU A 163 13.52 10.21 15.65
C GLU A 163 15.05 10.14 15.55
N ASP A 164 15.61 8.93 15.52
CA ASP A 164 17.05 8.70 15.33
C ASP A 164 17.44 8.69 13.84
N PHE A 165 16.46 8.59 12.93
CA PHE A 165 16.70 8.63 11.49
C PHE A 165 16.77 10.07 10.96
N ILE A 166 18.00 10.58 10.86
CA ILE A 166 18.30 11.95 10.43
C ILE A 166 18.83 11.96 9.00
N TYR A 167 18.07 12.54 8.08
CA TYR A 167 18.49 12.80 6.70
C TYR A 167 19.51 13.94 6.65
N LYS A 168 20.53 13.80 5.81
CA LYS A 168 21.51 14.87 5.53
C LYS A 168 21.59 15.10 4.01
N PRO A 169 21.70 16.35 3.52
CA PRO A 169 21.86 16.60 2.10
C PRO A 169 23.11 15.92 1.53
N HIS A 170 23.00 15.44 0.30
CA HIS A 170 24.07 14.83 -0.47
C HIS A 170 24.66 13.54 0.10
N THR A 171 23.88 12.80 0.90
CA THR A 171 24.30 11.51 1.48
C THR A 171 23.42 10.37 1.01
N MET A 172 24.05 9.21 0.82
CA MET A 172 23.31 7.95 0.66
C MET A 172 22.83 7.47 2.03
N MET A 173 21.53 7.23 2.14
CA MET A 173 20.87 6.72 3.34
C MET A 173 20.51 5.25 3.13
N TYR A 174 20.60 4.45 4.19
CA TYR A 174 20.24 3.04 4.20
C TYR A 174 19.26 2.76 5.35
N ALA A 175 18.17 2.04 5.06
CA ALA A 175 17.25 1.52 6.06
C ALA A 175 17.66 0.11 6.48
N GLY A 176 18.35 -0.01 7.62
CA GLY A 176 18.80 -1.30 8.14
C GLY A 176 17.67 -2.26 8.55
N ASN A 177 16.44 -1.74 8.70
CA ASN A 177 15.24 -2.49 9.08
C ASN A 177 14.24 -2.65 7.92
N PHE A 178 14.69 -2.46 6.67
CA PHE A 178 13.81 -2.57 5.51
C PHE A 178 13.20 -3.98 5.41
N ASN A 179 11.89 -4.02 5.22
CA ASN A 179 11.16 -5.26 4.97
C ASN A 179 10.70 -5.32 3.49
N PRO A 180 11.21 -6.28 2.70
CA PRO A 180 10.85 -6.42 1.29
C PRO A 180 9.43 -6.98 1.07
N ASP A 181 8.78 -7.48 2.11
CA ASP A 181 7.37 -7.82 2.01
C ASP A 181 6.53 -6.55 1.91
N ARG A 182 5.92 -6.34 0.74
CA ARG A 182 5.10 -5.16 0.46
C ARG A 182 3.79 -5.16 1.24
N TRP A 183 3.30 -6.31 1.68
CA TRP A 183 2.01 -6.43 2.38
C TRP A 183 2.11 -6.13 3.88
N ARG A 184 3.33 -6.18 4.42
CA ARG A 184 3.67 -5.73 5.78
C ARG A 184 3.95 -4.23 5.81
N ASP A 185 2.91 -3.42 5.63
CA ASP A 185 3.10 -1.98 5.39
C ASP A 185 3.60 -1.18 6.61
N SER A 186 3.22 -1.60 7.83
CA SER A 186 3.67 -1.00 9.10
C SER A 186 5.08 -1.46 9.52
N THR A 187 6.03 -1.48 8.58
CA THR A 187 7.40 -1.94 8.83
C THR A 187 8.47 -0.96 8.32
N GLY A 188 9.72 -1.28 8.61
CA GLY A 188 10.87 -0.42 8.34
C GLY A 188 11.14 -0.18 6.86
N GLY A 189 12.00 0.80 6.61
CA GLY A 189 12.30 1.35 5.28
C GLY A 189 12.35 2.87 5.29
N ILE A 190 13.02 3.45 4.30
CA ILE A 190 12.88 4.88 4.01
C ILE A 190 11.52 5.06 3.33
N HIS A 191 10.57 5.64 4.06
CA HIS A 191 9.25 5.96 3.52
C HIS A 191 9.36 7.15 2.57
N PHE A 192 8.64 7.10 1.44
CA PHE A 192 8.58 8.19 0.48
C PHE A 192 7.24 8.18 -0.28
N TRP A 193 6.97 9.29 -0.96
CA TRP A 193 5.83 9.48 -1.84
C TRP A 193 6.31 9.94 -3.22
N MET A 194 5.50 9.70 -4.25
CA MET A 194 5.87 9.98 -5.63
C MET A 194 5.77 11.47 -5.98
N THR A 195 4.94 12.20 -5.23
CA THR A 195 4.73 13.63 -5.41
C THR A 195 4.89 14.40 -4.11
N LYS A 196 5.12 15.72 -4.21
CA LYS A 196 5.18 16.60 -3.04
C LYS A 196 3.82 16.72 -2.37
N GLU A 197 2.76 16.71 -3.17
CA GLU A 197 1.37 16.79 -2.74
C GLU A 197 0.99 15.58 -1.88
N GLU A 198 1.36 14.38 -2.30
CA GLU A 198 1.18 13.16 -1.50
C GLU A 198 2.00 13.21 -0.21
N ALA A 199 3.27 13.63 -0.27
CA ALA A 199 4.11 13.77 0.92
C ALA A 199 3.56 14.82 1.90
N PHE A 200 2.92 15.87 1.39
CA PHE A 200 2.30 16.92 2.20
C PHE A 200 1.01 16.45 2.88
N ALA A 201 0.19 15.69 2.16
CA ALA A 201 -1.09 15.17 2.62
C ALA A 201 -0.97 14.12 3.74
N TYR A 202 0.20 13.48 3.85
CA TYR A 202 0.58 12.60 4.95
C TYR A 202 0.94 13.39 6.22
#